data_AF-W4RGG7-F1
#
_entry.id   AF-W4RGG7-F1
#
_cell.length_a   1.000
_cell.length_b   1.000
_cell.length_c   1.000
_cell.angle_alpha   90.00
_cell.angle_beta   90.00
_cell.angle_gamma   90.00
#
_symmetry.space_group_name_H-M   'P 1'
#
loop_
_entity.id
_entity.type
_entity.pdbx_description
1 polymer ?
#
loop_
_entity_poly.entity_id
_entity_poly.type
_entity_poly.pdbx_seq_one_letter_code
_entity_poly.pdbx_strand_id
1 'polypeptide(L)' 'MRMVDVIEKKRDGHELSTEEIQFFVDGYTAGSIPDYQVSALTMAIFSRG' A
#
# COMPACT_ATOMS: atom_id res chain seq x y z
N MET A 1 7.02 -3.38 -9.20
CA MET A 1 6.87 -2.65 -7.93
C MET A 1 6.59 -3.67 -6.84
N ARG A 2 7.18 -3.58 -5.64
CA ARG A 2 6.81 -4.49 -4.54
C ARG A 2 5.89 -3.75 -3.59
N MET A 3 4.93 -4.47 -3.00
CA MET A 3 4.00 -3.89 -2.04
C MET A 3 4.71 -3.24 -0.83
N VAL A 4 5.85 -3.80 -0.42
CA VAL A 4 6.68 -3.23 0.66
C VAL A 4 7.13 -1.81 0.32
N ASP A 5 7.50 -1.54 -0.94
CA ASP A 5 7.97 -0.22 -1.36
C ASP A 5 6.85 0.84 -1.22
N VAL A 6 5.60 0.45 -1.52
CA VAL A 6 4.39 1.30 -1.37
C VAL A 6 4.11 1.59 0.12
N ILE A 7 4.23 0.57 0.97
CA ILE A 7 4.04 0.70 2.42
C ILE A 7 5.10 1.64 3.02
N GLU A 8 6.37 1.46 2.67
CA GLU A 8 7.46 2.32 3.17
C GLU A 8 7.25 3.77 2.75
N LYS A 9 6.92 4.00 1.48
CA LYS A 9 6.63 5.34 0.97
C LYS A 9 5.51 6.02 1.75
N LYS A 10 4.41 5.31 2.02
CA LYS A 10 3.28 5.87 2.78
C LYS A 10 3.60 6.06 4.27
N ARG A 11 4.32 5.11 4.89
CA ARG A 11 4.80 5.17 6.28
C ARG A 11 5.64 6.43 6.51
N ASP A 12 6.50 6.74 5.55
CA ASP A 12 7.42 7.88 5.60
C ASP A 12 6.70 9.22 5.28
N GLY A 13 5.40 9.18 4.99
CA GLY A 13 4.54 10.36 4.83
C GLY A 13 4.49 10.90 3.41
N HIS A 14 4.96 10.14 2.41
CA HIS A 14 4.86 10.55 1.01
C HIS A 14 3.49 10.19 0.40
N GLU A 15 3.10 10.96 -0.61
CA GLU A 15 1.88 10.69 -1.38
C GLU A 15 2.08 9.51 -2.33
N LEU A 16 1.05 8.68 -2.44
CA LEU A 16 1.01 7.60 -3.41
C LEU A 16 0.55 8.13 -4.76
N SER A 17 1.17 7.67 -5.84
CA SER A 17 0.69 7.95 -7.19
C SER A 17 -0.53 7.10 -7.52
N THR A 18 -1.28 7.51 -8.54
CA THR A 18 -2.43 6.74 -9.03
C THR A 18 -2.05 5.32 -9.43
N GLU A 19 -0.87 5.13 -10.03
CA GLU A 19 -0.36 3.81 -10.43
C GLU A 19 -0.03 2.93 -9.23
N GLU A 20 0.50 3.51 -8.15
CA GLU A 20 0.80 2.78 -6.90
C GLU A 20 -0.50 2.34 -6.21
N ILE A 21 -1.52 3.20 -6.20
CA ILE A 21 -2.84 2.87 -5.67
C ILE A 21 -3.49 1.76 -6.51
N GLN A 22 -3.43 1.86 -7.83
CA GLN A 22 -3.97 0.83 -8.73
C GLN A 22 -3.26 -0.51 -8.54
N PHE A 23 -1.94 -0.50 -8.44
CA PHE A 23 -1.13 -1.69 -8.14
C PHE A 23 -1.58 -2.39 -6.85
N PHE A 24 -1.83 -1.61 -5.78
CA PHE A 24 -2.34 -2.15 -4.52
C PHE A 24 -3.73 -2.77 -4.68
N VAL A 25 -4.67 -2.05 -5.31
CA VAL A 25 -6.06 -2.51 -5.49
C VAL A 25 -6.12 -3.79 -6.32
N ASP A 26 -5.42 -3.81 -7.46
CA ASP A 26 -5.38 -4.96 -8.35
C ASP A 26 -4.69 -6.15 -7.66
N GLY A 27 -3.57 -5.90 -6.97
CA GLY A 27 -2.84 -6.94 -6.28
C GLY A 27 -3.63 -7.60 -5.15
N TYR A 28 -4.40 -6.82 -4.39
CA TYR A 28 -5.23 -7.33 -3.30
C TYR A 28 -6.47 -8.07 -3.84
N THR A 29 -7.16 -7.50 -4.83
CA THR A 29 -8.34 -8.16 -5.42
C THR A 29 -7.99 -9.44 -6.19
N ALA A 30 -6.78 -9.54 -6.73
CA ALA A 30 -6.26 -10.77 -7.34
C ALA A 30 -5.73 -11.81 -6.32
N GLY A 31 -5.72 -11.49 -5.01
CA GLY A 31 -5.20 -12.38 -3.96
C GLY A 31 -3.67 -12.52 -3.94
N SER A 32 -2.95 -11.68 -4.68
CA SER A 32 -1.48 -11.71 -4.76
C SER A 32 -0.80 -10.92 -3.63
N ILE A 33 -1.52 -9.96 -3.03
CA ILE A 33 -1.09 -9.21 -1.85
C ILE A 33 -1.75 -9.82 -0.61
N PRO A 34 -0.98 -10.36 0.34
CA PRO A 34 -1.52 -10.96 1.55
C PRO A 34 -2.03 -9.91 2.54
N ASP A 35 -3.03 -10.29 3.34
CA ASP A 35 -3.77 -9.41 4.27
C ASP A 35 -2.88 -8.64 5.25
N TYR A 36 -1.75 -9.20 5.65
CA TYR A 36 -0.81 -8.54 6.57
C TYR A 36 -0.14 -7.31 5.93
N GLN A 37 0.09 -7.31 4.62
CA GLN A 37 0.62 -6.15 3.91
C GLN A 37 -0.44 -5.07 3.75
N VAL A 38 -1.70 -5.47 3.53
CA VAL A 38 -2.83 -4.54 3.49
C VAL A 38 -3.02 -3.87 4.84
N SER A 39 -2.98 -4.65 5.92
CA SER A 39 -3.07 -4.14 7.29
C SER A 39 -1.93 -3.16 7.63
N ALA A 40 -0.71 -3.41 7.13
CA ALA A 40 0.41 -2.50 7.30
C ALA A 40 0.20 -1.18 6.52
N LEU A 41 -0.29 -1.25 5.27
CA LEU A 41 -0.60 -0.07 4.49
C LEU A 41 -1.71 0.76 5.11
N THR A 42 -2.81 0.13 5.56
CA THR A 42 -3.93 0.85 6.19
C THR A 42 -3.52 1.53 7.49
N MET A 43 -2.63 0.93 8.28
CA MET A 43 -2.06 1.60 9.46
C MET A 43 -1.18 2.79 9.09
N ALA A 44 -0.39 2.69 8.02
CA ALA A 44 0.39 3.81 7.50
C ALA A 44 -0.51 4.96 7.03
N ILE A 45 -1.58 4.65 6.28
CA ILE A 45 -2.61 5.61 5.86
C ILE A 45 -3.28 6.26 7.08
N PHE A 46 -3.74 5.46 8.04
CA PHE A 46 -4.37 5.97 9.27
C PHE A 46 -3.49 6.98 10.01
N SER A 47 -2.18 6.75 10.04
CA SER A 47 -1.22 7.59 10.76
C SER A 47 -0.77 8.83 9.98
N ARG A 48 -0.82 8.79 8.64
CA ARG A 48 -0.23 9.82 7.75
C ARG A 48 -1.24 10.52 6.83
N GLY A 49 -2.52 10.14 6.90
CA GLY A 49 -3.57 10.60 5.98
C GLY A 49 -3.48 9.88 4.65
#